data_AF-A0A382F4V0-F1
#
_entry.id   AF-A0A382F4V0-F1
#
_cell.length_a   1.000
_cell.length_b   1.000
_cell.length_c   1.000
_cell.angle_alpha   90.00
_cell.angle_beta   90.00
_cell.angle_gamma   90.00
#
_symmetry.space_group_name_H-M   'P 1'
#
loop_
_entity.id
_entity.type
_entity.pdbx_description
1 polymer ?
#
loop_
_entity_poly.entity_id
_entity_poly.type
_entity_poly.pdbx_seq_one_letter_code
_entity_poly.pdbx_strand_id
1 'polypeptide(L)'
;LTPDQQIEFYSEYEVQDDLVLPEGFTYNVIASWGDPVGDSRYGFNNDHIGFVETGKDRAYLVVNHENMDFDSVETYLETFPMVMGYSLPEGVFDEIEDNVIWDFPAMDEGDPRKAMIKSIALEGAADMGISVISVERNNNGDWIRTFSDRDRRISVTQALNDPAKLSKSTGPASAVFRKHNKIGFDDGLADKCIGSYWNCSGTTTPWGTVISAEEWHDAHVYGPVKADGSSFPPTTIPFVTTTFSGLGNIFELAGNKYGWGVEVDPENKDDYGTKHTMLGRYHHEAFAFNCKKNRPLAVYAGDDSRGGHIYKMISKAKVSDPKSKSNSRLLEEGVLHAARFSNDGTGYWIPLIPDTALDPVLPSKSIGGTVSLPNPDRVKAGVEKYTKDDDVNSIYRDIGFKKLGDLYQGDDEIELQGAILIDAHYAANAVGATGCPRPEDCEFDDNKGVLYFAFTAITGGSSDSPDREIFAWDDFEENTNLTDNQNDPYRPGIIVKIEDDNNAAPESLTFKWEILAMGGEPSDGGAGWASPDNLEID
;
A
#
# COMPACT_ATOMS: atom_id res chain seq x y z
N LEU A 1 12.64 -30.05 -21.50
CA LEU A 1 13.47 -29.51 -22.60
C LEU A 1 14.84 -29.19 -22.01
N THR A 2 15.95 -29.44 -22.72
CA THR A 2 17.26 -28.86 -22.34
C THR A 2 17.22 -27.33 -22.51
N PRO A 3 18.15 -26.54 -21.94
CA PRO A 3 18.18 -25.10 -22.15
C PRO A 3 18.11 -24.70 -23.64
N ASP A 4 18.90 -25.34 -24.50
CA ASP A 4 18.85 -25.11 -25.96
C ASP A 4 17.49 -25.43 -26.58
N GLN A 5 16.81 -26.46 -26.09
CA GLN A 5 15.47 -26.83 -26.56
C GLN A 5 14.38 -25.89 -26.03
N GLN A 6 14.58 -25.25 -24.87
CA GLN A 6 13.65 -24.24 -24.34
C GLN A 6 13.70 -22.98 -25.21
N ILE A 7 14.89 -22.54 -25.62
CA ILE A 7 15.05 -21.37 -26.51
C ILE A 7 14.26 -21.57 -27.81
N GLU A 8 14.41 -22.73 -28.47
CA GLU A 8 13.67 -23.03 -29.71
C GLU A 8 12.17 -23.22 -29.45
N PHE A 9 11.79 -23.81 -28.32
CA PHE A 9 10.38 -24.04 -28.00
C PHE A 9 9.61 -22.76 -27.64
N TYR A 10 10.26 -21.81 -26.97
CA TYR A 10 9.65 -20.54 -26.55
C TYR A 10 9.95 -19.37 -27.52
N SER A 11 10.59 -19.62 -28.67
CA SER A 11 10.89 -18.55 -29.64
C SER A 11 9.67 -18.04 -30.42
N GLU A 12 8.55 -18.78 -30.39
CA GLU A 12 7.29 -18.38 -31.00
C GLU A 12 6.18 -18.44 -29.95
N TYR A 13 5.39 -17.37 -29.87
CA TYR A 13 4.20 -17.29 -29.03
C TYR A 13 3.07 -16.60 -29.78
N GLU A 14 1.83 -16.91 -29.40
CA GLU A 14 0.63 -16.23 -29.88
C GLU A 14 0.03 -15.44 -28.72
N VAL A 15 -0.24 -14.14 -28.93
CA VAL A 15 -0.98 -13.33 -27.97
C VAL A 15 -2.47 -13.57 -28.21
N GLN A 16 -3.15 -14.12 -27.21
CA GLN A 16 -4.60 -14.29 -27.21
C GLN A 16 -5.17 -13.35 -26.16
N ASP A 17 -6.10 -12.48 -26.57
CA ASP A 17 -6.86 -11.61 -25.67
C ASP A 17 -8.03 -12.39 -25.04
N ASP A 18 -7.67 -13.43 -24.29
CA ASP A 18 -8.59 -14.33 -23.58
C ASP A 18 -7.89 -14.93 -22.35
N LEU A 19 -8.66 -15.28 -21.32
CA LEU A 19 -8.15 -16.03 -20.17
C LEU A 19 -8.00 -17.51 -20.55
N VAL A 20 -6.78 -17.91 -20.89
CA VAL A 20 -6.46 -19.30 -21.25
C VAL A 20 -6.31 -20.17 -20.00
N LEU A 21 -7.19 -21.16 -19.85
CA LEU A 21 -7.22 -22.07 -18.70
C LEU A 21 -6.79 -23.50 -19.06
N PRO A 22 -6.32 -24.31 -18.09
CA PRO A 22 -6.11 -25.74 -18.27
C PRO A 22 -7.39 -26.49 -18.65
N GLU A 23 -7.24 -27.66 -19.30
CA GLU A 23 -8.38 -28.52 -19.65
C GLU A 23 -9.24 -28.87 -18.43
N GLY A 24 -10.56 -28.67 -18.54
CA GLY A 24 -11.53 -28.94 -17.48
C GLY A 24 -11.85 -27.75 -16.57
N PHE A 25 -11.15 -26.61 -16.72
CA PHE A 25 -11.46 -25.36 -16.04
C PHE A 25 -12.32 -24.44 -16.93
N THR A 26 -13.13 -23.60 -16.28
CA THR A 26 -13.98 -22.59 -16.92
C THR A 26 -14.00 -21.34 -16.05
N TYR A 27 -14.25 -20.18 -16.64
CA TYR A 27 -14.48 -18.93 -15.91
C TYR A 27 -15.81 -18.29 -16.33
N ASN A 28 -16.40 -17.52 -15.41
CA ASN A 28 -17.59 -16.71 -15.65
C ASN A 28 -17.32 -15.27 -15.18
N VAL A 29 -17.83 -14.29 -15.93
CA VAL A 29 -17.78 -12.89 -15.49
C VAL A 29 -18.81 -12.66 -14.38
N ILE A 30 -18.35 -12.19 -13.22
CA ILE A 30 -19.21 -11.87 -12.07
C ILE A 30 -19.68 -10.41 -12.11
N ALA A 31 -18.77 -9.48 -12.37
CA ALA A 31 -19.03 -8.06 -12.47
C ALA A 31 -18.03 -7.41 -13.43
N SER A 32 -18.43 -6.28 -14.01
CA SER A 32 -17.61 -5.45 -14.89
C SER A 32 -17.70 -3.99 -14.47
N TRP A 33 -16.69 -3.20 -14.82
CA TRP A 33 -16.70 -1.75 -14.60
C TRP A 33 -18.00 -1.14 -15.15
N GLY A 34 -18.61 -0.24 -14.37
CA GLY A 34 -19.90 0.37 -14.69
C GLY A 34 -21.13 -0.37 -14.18
N ASP A 35 -21.03 -1.65 -13.78
CA ASP A 35 -22.16 -2.38 -13.19
C ASP A 35 -22.66 -1.69 -11.91
N PRO A 36 -23.97 -1.67 -11.61
CA PRO A 36 -24.48 -0.99 -10.43
C PRO A 36 -23.97 -1.63 -9.12
N VAL A 37 -23.54 -0.77 -8.18
CA VAL A 37 -23.11 -1.13 -6.82
C VAL A 37 -23.63 -0.09 -5.84
N GLY A 38 -24.69 -0.43 -5.11
CA GLY A 38 -25.35 0.51 -4.20
C GLY A 38 -25.89 1.74 -4.94
N ASP A 39 -25.47 2.92 -4.51
CA ASP A 39 -25.78 4.21 -5.16
C ASP A 39 -24.66 4.72 -6.07
N SER A 40 -23.77 3.82 -6.48
CA SER A 40 -22.65 4.07 -7.38
C SER A 40 -22.54 2.89 -8.36
N ARG A 41 -21.35 2.66 -8.91
CA ARG A 41 -21.03 1.61 -9.87
C ARG A 41 -19.86 0.78 -9.40
N TYR A 42 -19.58 -0.34 -10.04
CA TYR A 42 -18.36 -1.10 -9.92
C TYR A 42 -17.25 -0.30 -10.59
N GLY A 43 -16.10 -0.15 -9.93
CA GLY A 43 -15.02 0.75 -10.37
C GLY A 43 -14.14 0.16 -11.49
N PHE A 44 -13.05 0.89 -11.76
CA PHE A 44 -12.07 0.60 -12.81
C PHE A 44 -10.81 -0.05 -12.19
N ASN A 45 -10.09 -0.83 -12.99
CA ASN A 45 -8.83 -1.49 -12.61
C ASN A 45 -8.90 -2.31 -11.31
N ASN A 46 -9.44 -3.53 -11.39
CA ASN A 46 -9.57 -4.40 -10.21
C ASN A 46 -8.25 -5.11 -9.92
N ASP A 47 -7.81 -5.03 -8.68
CA ASP A 47 -6.48 -5.55 -8.30
C ASP A 47 -6.53 -6.61 -7.19
N HIS A 48 -7.50 -6.52 -6.28
CA HIS A 48 -7.75 -7.52 -5.23
C HIS A 48 -9.19 -8.01 -5.20
N ILE A 49 -9.39 -9.29 -4.86
CA ILE A 49 -10.71 -9.87 -4.62
C ILE A 49 -10.71 -10.65 -3.30
N GLY A 50 -11.19 -10.02 -2.22
CA GLY A 50 -11.46 -10.68 -0.95
C GLY A 50 -12.77 -11.47 -1.00
N PHE A 51 -12.72 -12.78 -0.77
CA PHE A 51 -13.88 -13.67 -0.77
C PHE A 51 -14.31 -14.04 0.65
N VAL A 52 -15.49 -13.59 1.07
CA VAL A 52 -16.03 -13.85 2.42
C VAL A 52 -17.31 -14.67 2.36
N GLU A 53 -17.21 -15.97 2.65
CA GLU A 53 -18.37 -16.85 2.76
C GLU A 53 -19.24 -16.50 3.98
N THR A 54 -20.54 -16.34 3.76
CA THR A 54 -21.54 -16.07 4.81
C THR A 54 -22.57 -17.18 4.95
N GLY A 55 -22.54 -18.17 4.06
CA GLY A 55 -23.36 -19.36 4.11
C GLY A 55 -23.00 -20.33 2.99
N LYS A 56 -23.67 -21.50 2.99
CA LYS A 56 -23.35 -22.64 2.13
C LYS A 56 -23.25 -22.33 0.62
N ASP A 57 -23.90 -21.27 0.15
CA ASP A 57 -23.94 -20.87 -1.26
C ASP A 57 -24.00 -19.33 -1.38
N ARG A 58 -23.46 -18.62 -0.39
CA ARG A 58 -23.55 -17.14 -0.30
C ARG A 58 -22.24 -16.56 0.19
N ALA A 59 -21.80 -15.50 -0.47
CA ALA A 59 -20.59 -14.80 -0.11
C ALA A 59 -20.70 -13.31 -0.45
N TYR A 60 -19.75 -12.55 0.07
CA TYR A 60 -19.43 -11.21 -0.42
C TYR A 60 -18.08 -11.24 -1.11
N LEU A 61 -17.96 -10.44 -2.17
CA LEU A 61 -16.66 -10.02 -2.70
C LEU A 61 -16.39 -8.60 -2.21
N VAL A 62 -15.20 -8.38 -1.67
CA VAL A 62 -14.65 -7.05 -1.41
C VAL A 62 -13.54 -6.84 -2.42
N VAL A 63 -13.78 -5.94 -3.37
CA VAL A 63 -12.93 -5.78 -4.56
C VAL A 63 -12.27 -4.40 -4.51
N ASN A 64 -10.96 -4.38 -4.61
CA ASN A 64 -10.19 -3.14 -4.72
C ASN A 64 -10.18 -2.64 -6.16
N HIS A 65 -10.27 -1.33 -6.31
CA HIS A 65 -10.20 -0.57 -7.56
C HIS A 65 -9.03 0.38 -7.43
N GLU A 66 -7.93 0.01 -8.07
CA GLU A 66 -6.61 0.53 -7.74
C GLU A 66 -6.45 1.96 -8.23
N ASN A 67 -6.33 2.13 -9.54
CA ASN A 67 -5.95 3.40 -10.14
C ASN A 67 -6.69 3.67 -11.46
N MET A 68 -6.80 4.94 -11.81
CA MET A 68 -7.27 5.43 -13.12
C MET A 68 -6.35 6.52 -13.70
N ASP A 69 -5.23 6.78 -13.02
CA ASP A 69 -4.25 7.83 -13.30
C ASP A 69 -3.03 7.24 -14.02
N PHE A 70 -2.04 8.08 -14.28
CA PHE A 70 -0.78 7.75 -14.95
C PHE A 70 -0.98 6.95 -16.24
N ASP A 71 -0.51 5.70 -16.28
CA ASP A 71 -0.52 4.86 -17.48
C ASP A 71 -1.94 4.36 -17.82
N SER A 72 -2.85 4.36 -16.84
CA SER A 72 -4.25 3.95 -17.00
C SER A 72 -5.14 5.04 -17.58
N VAL A 73 -4.73 6.32 -17.51
CA VAL A 73 -5.62 7.47 -17.80
C VAL A 73 -6.10 7.49 -19.25
N GLU A 74 -5.24 7.11 -20.20
CA GLU A 74 -5.60 7.09 -21.63
C GLU A 74 -6.69 6.05 -21.89
N THR A 75 -6.49 4.83 -21.38
CA THR A 75 -7.46 3.74 -21.50
C THR A 75 -8.76 4.10 -20.79
N TYR A 76 -8.68 4.66 -19.57
CA TYR A 76 -9.84 5.11 -18.82
C TYR A 76 -10.67 6.13 -19.62
N LEU A 77 -10.04 7.18 -20.15
CA LEU A 77 -10.75 8.23 -20.89
C LEU A 77 -11.34 7.73 -22.23
N GLU A 78 -10.62 6.86 -22.94
CA GLU A 78 -11.10 6.27 -24.20
C GLU A 78 -12.35 5.41 -23.99
N THR A 79 -12.35 4.62 -22.92
CA THR A 79 -13.39 3.60 -22.67
C THR A 79 -14.53 4.11 -21.80
N PHE A 80 -14.34 5.18 -21.03
CA PHE A 80 -15.37 5.80 -20.17
C PHE A 80 -16.72 6.01 -20.86
N PRO A 81 -16.83 6.66 -22.05
CA PRO A 81 -18.12 6.89 -22.67
C PRO A 81 -18.81 5.58 -23.12
N MET A 82 -18.04 4.54 -23.42
CA MET A 82 -18.58 3.23 -23.79
C MET A 82 -19.20 2.53 -22.59
N VAL A 83 -18.58 2.65 -21.42
CA VAL A 83 -19.03 2.01 -20.18
C VAL A 83 -20.14 2.81 -19.50
N MET A 84 -19.98 4.12 -19.39
CA MET A 84 -20.94 4.98 -18.69
C MET A 84 -22.15 5.39 -19.54
N GLY A 85 -22.03 5.33 -20.88
CA GLY A 85 -23.08 5.79 -21.79
C GLY A 85 -23.23 7.31 -21.87
N TYR A 86 -22.27 8.07 -21.35
CA TYR A 86 -22.16 9.52 -21.48
C TYR A 86 -20.69 9.96 -21.54
N SER A 87 -20.43 11.09 -22.19
CA SER A 87 -19.08 11.66 -22.28
C SER A 87 -18.78 12.60 -21.12
N LEU A 88 -17.51 12.65 -20.72
CA LEU A 88 -16.97 13.71 -19.88
C LEU A 88 -16.97 15.06 -20.63
N PRO A 89 -16.99 16.21 -19.91
CA PRO A 89 -16.83 17.52 -20.53
C PRO A 89 -15.55 17.61 -21.40
N GLU A 90 -15.70 17.94 -22.67
CA GLU A 90 -14.59 18.04 -23.63
C GLU A 90 -13.93 19.43 -23.62
N GLY A 91 -12.64 19.49 -23.96
CA GLY A 91 -11.88 20.73 -24.14
C GLY A 91 -11.61 21.54 -22.86
N VAL A 92 -12.01 21.03 -21.69
CA VAL A 92 -11.88 21.74 -20.41
C VAL A 92 -10.42 21.96 -20.02
N PHE A 93 -9.54 21.02 -20.38
CA PHE A 93 -8.12 21.10 -20.06
C PHE A 93 -7.28 21.84 -21.09
N ASP A 94 -7.81 22.13 -22.30
CA ASP A 94 -7.07 22.75 -23.40
C ASP A 94 -6.54 24.16 -23.07
N GLU A 95 -7.20 24.84 -22.13
CA GLU A 95 -6.85 26.18 -21.68
C GLU A 95 -6.11 26.21 -20.33
N ILE A 96 -5.76 25.04 -19.78
CA ILE A 96 -4.98 24.94 -18.54
C ILE A 96 -3.49 25.05 -18.90
N GLU A 97 -2.85 26.11 -18.41
CA GLU A 97 -1.41 26.34 -18.63
C GLU A 97 -0.59 25.14 -18.13
N ASP A 98 0.31 24.67 -18.99
CA ASP A 98 1.21 23.54 -18.75
C ASP A 98 0.51 22.23 -18.32
N ASN A 99 -0.81 22.10 -18.48
CA ASN A 99 -1.61 20.97 -17.96
C ASN A 99 -1.57 20.82 -16.42
N VAL A 100 -1.34 21.92 -15.69
CA VAL A 100 -1.11 21.89 -14.25
C VAL A 100 -2.00 22.90 -13.52
N ILE A 101 -2.69 22.44 -12.48
CA ILE A 101 -3.48 23.27 -11.56
C ILE A 101 -2.83 23.23 -10.17
N TRP A 102 -2.12 24.30 -9.81
CA TRP A 102 -1.40 24.40 -8.53
C TRP A 102 -2.31 24.65 -7.33
N ASP A 103 -3.39 25.41 -7.50
CA ASP A 103 -4.30 25.79 -6.42
C ASP A 103 -5.74 25.80 -6.95
N PHE A 104 -6.34 24.61 -7.01
CA PHE A 104 -7.73 24.44 -7.43
C PHE A 104 -8.72 25.21 -6.53
N PRO A 105 -8.58 25.20 -5.18
CA PRO A 105 -9.44 25.98 -4.31
C PRO A 105 -9.44 27.49 -4.65
N ALA A 106 -8.29 28.06 -5.02
CA ALA A 106 -8.16 29.47 -5.38
C ALA A 106 -8.68 29.85 -6.78
N MET A 107 -9.06 28.90 -7.64
CA MET A 107 -9.67 29.21 -8.94
C MET A 107 -10.97 30.02 -8.78
N ASP A 108 -11.26 30.92 -9.73
CA ASP A 108 -12.48 31.76 -9.71
C ASP A 108 -13.76 30.89 -9.75
N GLU A 109 -14.65 31.08 -8.78
CA GLU A 109 -15.96 30.39 -8.74
C GLU A 109 -16.87 30.80 -9.91
N GLY A 110 -16.62 31.96 -10.52
CA GLY A 110 -17.32 32.40 -11.75
C GLY A 110 -16.85 31.69 -13.02
N ASP A 111 -15.72 30.99 -12.97
CA ASP A 111 -15.18 30.25 -14.11
C ASP A 111 -15.89 28.89 -14.25
N PRO A 112 -16.65 28.65 -15.34
CA PRO A 112 -17.35 27.37 -15.53
C PRO A 112 -16.40 26.16 -15.59
N ARG A 113 -15.13 26.37 -15.95
CA ARG A 113 -14.14 25.29 -16.00
C ARG A 113 -13.91 24.69 -14.62
N LYS A 114 -13.95 25.47 -13.54
CA LYS A 114 -13.76 24.95 -12.18
C LYS A 114 -14.76 23.83 -11.85
N ALA A 115 -16.03 24.05 -12.16
CA ALA A 115 -17.08 23.05 -11.95
C ALA A 115 -16.91 21.82 -12.85
N MET A 116 -16.52 22.03 -14.11
CA MET A 116 -16.31 20.93 -15.06
C MET A 116 -15.11 20.06 -14.65
N ILE A 117 -13.99 20.66 -14.29
CA ILE A 117 -12.80 19.97 -13.77
C ILE A 117 -13.15 19.15 -12.53
N LYS A 118 -13.89 19.74 -11.58
CA LYS A 118 -14.36 19.02 -10.40
C LYS A 118 -15.26 17.84 -10.77
N SER A 119 -16.15 17.98 -11.75
CA SER A 119 -16.98 16.86 -12.19
C SER A 119 -16.17 15.73 -12.81
N ILE A 120 -15.16 16.03 -13.63
CA ILE A 120 -14.26 15.01 -14.21
C ILE A 120 -13.49 14.30 -13.10
N ALA A 121 -12.93 15.07 -12.16
CA ALA A 121 -12.21 14.53 -11.01
C ALA A 121 -13.10 13.61 -10.15
N LEU A 122 -14.38 13.96 -9.96
CA LEU A 122 -15.33 13.12 -9.20
C LEU A 122 -15.64 11.80 -9.91
N GLU A 123 -15.64 11.77 -11.24
CA GLU A 123 -15.83 10.53 -12.01
C GLU A 123 -14.64 9.59 -11.82
N GLY A 124 -13.41 10.10 -11.99
CA GLY A 124 -12.19 9.31 -11.73
C GLY A 124 -12.09 8.83 -10.28
N ALA A 125 -12.35 9.72 -9.32
CA ALA A 125 -12.37 9.38 -7.90
C ALA A 125 -13.50 8.43 -7.49
N ALA A 126 -14.58 8.32 -8.29
CA ALA A 126 -15.64 7.35 -8.08
C ALA A 126 -15.25 5.96 -8.60
N ASP A 127 -14.29 5.85 -9.51
CA ASP A 127 -13.89 4.58 -10.10
C ASP A 127 -12.69 3.93 -9.41
N MET A 128 -12.03 4.62 -8.48
CA MET A 128 -11.10 4.03 -7.50
C MET A 128 -11.79 3.71 -6.16
N GLY A 129 -11.13 2.94 -5.29
CA GLY A 129 -11.61 2.62 -3.95
C GLY A 129 -11.97 1.15 -3.79
N ILE A 130 -13.09 0.87 -3.12
CA ILE A 130 -13.50 -0.51 -2.80
C ILE A 130 -14.97 -0.73 -3.18
N SER A 131 -15.25 -1.87 -3.81
CA SER A 131 -16.61 -2.40 -4.01
C SER A 131 -16.90 -3.54 -3.04
N VAL A 132 -18.01 -3.45 -2.32
CA VAL A 132 -18.58 -4.64 -1.63
C VAL A 132 -19.76 -5.10 -2.45
N ILE A 133 -19.73 -6.35 -2.93
CA ILE A 133 -20.80 -6.93 -3.74
C ILE A 133 -21.21 -8.29 -3.20
N SER A 134 -22.50 -8.60 -3.31
CA SER A 134 -23.08 -9.86 -2.88
C SER A 134 -23.16 -10.86 -4.03
N VAL A 135 -22.80 -12.12 -3.75
CA VAL A 135 -22.88 -13.23 -4.70
C VAL A 135 -23.55 -14.45 -4.08
N GLU A 136 -24.23 -15.22 -4.91
CA GLU A 136 -24.76 -16.53 -4.54
C GLU A 136 -24.45 -17.59 -5.60
N ARG A 137 -24.36 -18.86 -5.17
CA ARG A 137 -24.18 -19.97 -6.08
C ARG A 137 -25.54 -20.44 -6.59
N ASN A 138 -25.72 -20.45 -7.91
CA ASN A 138 -26.93 -20.91 -8.56
C ASN A 138 -27.02 -22.46 -8.58
N ASN A 139 -28.14 -23.01 -9.05
CA ASN A 139 -28.36 -24.47 -9.11
C ASN A 139 -27.39 -25.24 -10.03
N ASN A 140 -26.75 -24.55 -10.98
CA ASN A 140 -25.77 -25.15 -11.89
C ASN A 140 -24.34 -25.11 -11.28
N GLY A 141 -24.17 -24.45 -10.14
CA GLY A 141 -22.89 -24.32 -9.45
C GLY A 141 -22.15 -23.02 -9.74
N ASP A 142 -22.68 -22.13 -10.59
CA ASP A 142 -22.02 -20.85 -10.89
C ASP A 142 -22.32 -19.80 -9.81
N TRP A 143 -21.33 -18.98 -9.49
CA TRP A 143 -21.54 -17.77 -8.70
C TRP A 143 -22.15 -16.67 -9.58
N ILE A 144 -23.14 -15.95 -9.04
CA ILE A 144 -23.82 -14.83 -9.71
C ILE A 144 -24.04 -13.66 -8.73
N ARG A 145 -24.10 -12.43 -9.24
CA ARG A 145 -24.45 -11.24 -8.46
C ARG A 145 -25.88 -11.32 -7.93
N THR A 146 -26.09 -10.86 -6.70
CA THR A 146 -27.44 -10.75 -6.11
C THR A 146 -27.98 -9.32 -6.03
N PHE A 147 -27.12 -8.31 -6.24
CA PHE A 147 -27.47 -6.88 -6.16
C PHE A 147 -28.19 -6.53 -4.84
N SER A 148 -27.62 -6.99 -3.73
CA SER A 148 -28.22 -6.81 -2.41
C SER A 148 -28.24 -5.35 -1.95
N ASP A 149 -29.06 -5.06 -0.94
CA ASP A 149 -29.08 -3.77 -0.23
C ASP A 149 -27.82 -3.48 0.60
N ARG A 150 -26.85 -4.41 0.61
CA ARG A 150 -25.54 -4.26 1.25
C ARG A 150 -24.43 -3.94 0.26
N ASP A 151 -24.71 -4.06 -1.04
CA ASP A 151 -23.78 -3.69 -2.10
C ASP A 151 -23.51 -2.18 -1.97
N ARG A 152 -22.24 -1.79 -1.90
CA ARG A 152 -21.85 -0.40 -1.65
C ARG A 152 -20.45 -0.10 -2.16
N ARG A 153 -20.21 1.19 -2.42
CA ARG A 153 -18.89 1.74 -2.76
C ARG A 153 -18.30 2.51 -1.60
N ILE A 154 -17.01 2.30 -1.38
CA ILE A 154 -16.16 3.08 -0.48
C ILE A 154 -15.17 3.80 -1.39
N SER A 155 -15.42 5.09 -1.64
CA SER A 155 -14.60 5.91 -2.53
C SER A 155 -14.59 7.36 -2.04
N VAL A 156 -13.67 8.16 -2.57
CA VAL A 156 -13.60 9.60 -2.29
C VAL A 156 -14.91 10.28 -2.68
N THR A 157 -15.44 10.01 -3.88
CA THR A 157 -16.68 10.64 -4.38
C THR A 157 -17.88 10.31 -3.50
N GLN A 158 -18.04 9.05 -3.09
CA GLN A 158 -19.15 8.67 -2.21
C GLN A 158 -19.04 9.34 -0.83
N ALA A 159 -17.84 9.44 -0.28
CA ALA A 159 -17.59 10.07 1.02
C ALA A 159 -17.78 11.60 1.02
N LEU A 160 -17.47 12.27 -0.10
CA LEU A 160 -17.74 13.71 -0.28
C LEU A 160 -19.25 14.01 -0.39
N ASN A 161 -20.00 13.11 -1.02
CA ASN A 161 -21.44 13.29 -1.23
C ASN A 161 -22.27 13.03 0.03
N ASP A 162 -21.83 12.12 0.90
CA ASP A 162 -22.54 11.76 2.12
C ASP A 162 -21.55 11.57 3.31
N PRO A 163 -21.56 12.47 4.31
CA PRO A 163 -20.70 12.36 5.48
C PRO A 163 -20.88 11.05 6.29
N ALA A 164 -22.01 10.36 6.16
CA ALA A 164 -22.21 9.05 6.78
C ALA A 164 -21.29 7.96 6.19
N LYS A 165 -20.74 8.20 5.00
CA LYS A 165 -19.82 7.31 4.28
C LYS A 165 -18.35 7.62 4.49
N LEU A 166 -18.03 8.57 5.37
CA LEU A 166 -16.66 8.81 5.79
C LEU A 166 -16.11 7.58 6.52
N SER A 167 -14.95 7.10 6.05
CA SER A 167 -14.20 6.04 6.72
C SER A 167 -13.74 6.50 8.09
N LYS A 168 -13.49 5.54 8.97
CA LYS A 168 -13.00 5.77 10.34
C LYS A 168 -11.50 5.50 10.42
N SER A 169 -10.88 5.90 11.51
CA SER A 169 -9.54 5.44 11.85
C SER A 169 -9.48 4.98 13.31
N THR A 170 -8.54 4.07 13.58
CA THR A 170 -8.20 3.60 14.93
C THR A 170 -6.69 3.65 15.15
N GLY A 171 -6.26 3.50 16.41
CA GLY A 171 -4.84 3.52 16.78
C GLY A 171 -4.25 4.91 17.02
N PRO A 172 -2.94 5.01 17.28
CA PRO A 172 -2.30 6.23 17.76
C PRO A 172 -2.38 7.42 16.79
N ALA A 173 -2.28 7.20 15.48
CA ALA A 173 -2.34 8.31 14.53
C ALA A 173 -3.71 9.00 14.50
N SER A 174 -4.78 8.32 14.91
CA SER A 174 -6.08 8.97 15.09
C SER A 174 -6.05 10.07 16.16
N ALA A 175 -5.13 10.02 17.14
CA ALA A 175 -4.94 11.11 18.09
C ALA A 175 -4.39 12.36 17.38
N VAL A 176 -3.41 12.20 16.49
CA VAL A 176 -2.88 13.28 15.64
C VAL A 176 -3.98 13.86 14.75
N PHE A 177 -4.86 13.02 14.18
CA PHE A 177 -5.97 13.51 13.33
C PHE A 177 -6.98 14.36 14.11
N ARG A 178 -7.24 14.04 15.39
CA ARG A 178 -8.15 14.81 16.26
C ARG A 178 -7.52 16.06 16.89
N LYS A 179 -6.20 16.18 16.86
CA LYS A 179 -5.46 17.31 17.45
C LYS A 179 -5.94 18.65 16.89
N HIS A 180 -6.11 19.66 17.75
CA HIS A 180 -6.58 21.00 17.37
C HIS A 180 -5.44 21.98 17.01
N ASN A 181 -4.25 21.75 17.54
CA ASN A 181 -3.04 22.56 17.38
C ASN A 181 -2.06 21.90 16.41
N LYS A 182 -2.56 21.41 15.26
CA LYS A 182 -1.71 20.87 14.19
C LYS A 182 -0.77 21.96 13.68
N ILE A 183 0.50 21.61 13.46
CA ILE A 183 1.47 22.51 12.80
C ILE A 183 1.11 22.67 11.31
N GLY A 184 0.51 21.63 10.72
CA GLY A 184 0.16 21.54 9.32
C GLY A 184 -1.31 21.76 9.02
N PHE A 185 -1.76 21.14 7.95
CA PHE A 185 -3.11 21.26 7.44
C PHE A 185 -4.10 20.50 8.33
N ASP A 186 -5.28 21.09 8.51
CA ASP A 186 -6.41 20.49 9.21
C ASP A 186 -7.62 20.52 8.27
N ASP A 187 -8.12 19.34 7.91
CA ASP A 187 -9.30 19.20 7.05
C ASP A 187 -10.62 19.42 7.82
N GLY A 188 -10.56 19.59 9.14
CA GLY A 188 -11.74 19.79 9.99
C GLY A 188 -12.60 18.53 10.17
N LEU A 189 -12.14 17.36 9.73
CA LEU A 189 -12.86 16.08 9.82
C LEU A 189 -12.47 15.24 11.04
N ALA A 190 -11.58 15.75 11.89
CA ALA A 190 -11.03 15.01 13.02
C ALA A 190 -10.43 13.67 12.54
N ASP A 191 -10.86 12.52 13.08
CA ASP A 191 -10.37 11.18 12.72
C ASP A 191 -11.15 10.48 11.59
N LYS A 192 -12.06 11.20 10.92
CA LYS A 192 -12.75 10.73 9.73
C LYS A 192 -11.92 10.95 8.48
N CYS A 193 -12.06 10.06 7.50
CA CYS A 193 -11.32 10.08 6.25
C CYS A 193 -12.28 10.10 5.06
N ILE A 194 -11.92 10.83 4.00
CA ILE A 194 -12.71 10.91 2.77
C ILE A 194 -12.33 9.72 1.88
N GLY A 195 -12.97 8.58 2.14
CA GLY A 195 -12.81 7.37 1.34
C GLY A 195 -11.40 6.79 1.36
N SER A 196 -11.12 6.03 0.30
CA SER A 196 -9.91 5.27 0.03
C SER A 196 -9.69 5.25 -1.49
N TYR A 197 -8.43 5.15 -1.93
CA TYR A 197 -8.02 5.06 -3.32
C TYR A 197 -6.63 4.43 -3.39
N TRP A 198 -6.13 4.12 -4.60
CA TRP A 198 -4.87 3.38 -4.77
C TRP A 198 -4.89 2.10 -3.93
N ASN A 199 -6.05 1.44 -4.01
CA ASN A 199 -6.31 0.21 -3.31
C ASN A 199 -5.71 -0.92 -4.14
N CYS A 200 -4.52 -1.38 -3.76
CA CYS A 200 -3.76 -2.43 -4.44
C CYS A 200 -4.30 -3.81 -4.04
N SER A 201 -3.47 -4.67 -3.46
CA SER A 201 -3.85 -5.97 -2.90
C SER A 201 -4.53 -5.84 -1.52
N GLY A 202 -4.51 -6.91 -0.73
CA GLY A 202 -5.18 -6.99 0.55
C GLY A 202 -5.19 -8.41 1.09
N THR A 203 -6.07 -8.66 2.06
CA THR A 203 -6.30 -10.03 2.52
C THR A 203 -7.67 -10.18 3.15
N THR A 204 -8.17 -11.42 3.18
CA THR A 204 -9.31 -11.78 4.01
C THR A 204 -8.83 -12.14 5.41
N THR A 205 -9.29 -11.42 6.43
CA THR A 205 -8.88 -11.68 7.81
C THR A 205 -9.39 -13.06 8.28
N PRO A 206 -8.73 -13.68 9.27
CA PRO A 206 -9.20 -14.92 9.84
C PRO A 206 -10.63 -14.86 10.41
N TRP A 207 -11.17 -13.67 10.67
CA TRP A 207 -12.50 -13.45 11.25
C TRP A 207 -13.57 -12.96 10.27
N GLY A 208 -13.30 -13.01 8.96
CA GLY A 208 -14.34 -12.76 7.94
C GLY A 208 -14.62 -11.27 7.69
N THR A 209 -13.57 -10.46 7.75
CA THR A 209 -13.52 -9.10 7.18
C THR A 209 -12.41 -9.07 6.12
N VAL A 210 -12.28 -7.99 5.36
CA VAL A 210 -11.20 -7.82 4.36
C VAL A 210 -10.41 -6.58 4.71
N ILE A 211 -9.08 -6.65 4.66
CA ILE A 211 -8.22 -5.47 4.73
C ILE A 211 -7.73 -5.17 3.32
N SER A 212 -8.08 -3.99 2.82
CA SER A 212 -7.55 -3.43 1.59
C SER A 212 -6.31 -2.58 1.87
N ALA A 213 -5.33 -2.59 0.98
CA ALA A 213 -4.08 -1.87 1.13
C ALA A 213 -4.10 -0.57 0.31
N GLU A 214 -3.86 0.58 0.95
CA GLU A 214 -3.57 1.82 0.21
C GLU A 214 -2.05 1.89 -0.07
N GLU A 215 -1.68 1.84 -1.35
CA GLU A 215 -0.28 1.76 -1.80
C GLU A 215 0.27 3.15 -2.18
N TRP A 216 0.24 3.54 -3.46
CA TRP A 216 0.68 4.84 -4.01
C TRP A 216 -0.25 6.00 -3.66
N HIS A 217 -0.57 6.14 -2.37
CA HIS A 217 -1.34 7.25 -1.86
C HIS A 217 -0.78 8.62 -2.26
N ASP A 218 0.54 8.75 -2.39
CA ASP A 218 1.20 9.99 -2.77
C ASP A 218 1.02 10.39 -4.25
N ALA A 219 0.38 9.55 -5.07
CA ALA A 219 -0.16 9.91 -6.39
C ALA A 219 -1.17 11.06 -6.32
N HIS A 220 -1.91 11.17 -5.22
CA HIS A 220 -2.99 12.15 -5.07
C HIS A 220 -2.83 13.11 -3.90
N VAL A 221 -1.96 12.81 -2.94
CA VAL A 221 -1.67 13.70 -1.81
C VAL A 221 -0.17 13.87 -1.62
N TYR A 222 0.26 14.94 -0.96
CA TYR A 222 1.67 15.04 -0.58
C TYR A 222 1.99 14.05 0.56
N GLY A 223 2.83 13.06 0.27
CA GLY A 223 3.18 11.97 1.19
C GLY A 223 3.91 12.39 2.47
N PRO A 224 4.97 13.24 2.41
CA PRO A 224 5.71 13.66 3.59
C PRO A 224 4.87 14.47 4.60
N VAL A 225 5.19 14.34 5.88
CA VAL A 225 4.46 14.98 6.99
C VAL A 225 5.33 15.92 7.81
N LYS A 226 4.69 16.70 8.69
CA LYS A 226 5.39 17.51 9.70
C LYS A 226 5.83 16.64 10.88
N ALA A 227 6.70 17.19 11.74
CA ALA A 227 7.22 16.46 12.90
C ALA A 227 6.13 16.03 13.91
N ASP A 228 4.97 16.68 13.93
CA ASP A 228 3.80 16.29 14.73
C ASP A 228 2.87 15.29 14.01
N GLY A 229 3.26 14.79 12.83
CA GLY A 229 2.47 13.90 11.99
C GLY A 229 1.35 14.58 11.20
N SER A 230 1.18 15.91 11.30
CA SER A 230 0.18 16.62 10.50
C SER A 230 0.61 16.74 9.02
N SER A 231 -0.36 16.77 8.11
CA SER A 231 -0.07 16.85 6.68
C SER A 231 0.34 18.26 6.26
N PHE A 232 0.93 18.38 5.07
CA PHE A 232 1.05 19.67 4.39
C PHE A 232 -0.31 20.08 3.76
N PRO A 233 -0.46 21.36 3.37
CA PRO A 233 -1.60 21.77 2.56
C PRO A 233 -1.72 20.93 1.28
N PRO A 234 -2.93 20.56 0.85
CA PRO A 234 -3.14 19.76 -0.36
C PRO A 234 -2.58 20.42 -1.64
N THR A 235 -2.47 21.75 -1.64
CA THR A 235 -1.87 22.56 -2.72
C THR A 235 -0.34 22.49 -2.79
N THR A 236 0.30 21.66 -1.96
CA THR A 236 1.75 21.39 -2.04
C THR A 236 2.13 20.63 -3.31
N ILE A 237 1.21 19.81 -3.83
CA ILE A 237 1.31 19.19 -5.15
C ILE A 237 0.18 19.69 -6.03
N PRO A 238 0.40 19.87 -7.34
CA PRO A 238 -0.65 20.29 -8.25
C PRO A 238 -1.52 19.11 -8.66
N PHE A 239 -2.71 19.41 -9.17
CA PHE A 239 -3.43 18.47 -10.04
C PHE A 239 -2.85 18.53 -11.46
N VAL A 240 -2.49 17.39 -12.03
CA VAL A 240 -1.93 17.29 -13.39
C VAL A 240 -2.99 16.72 -14.33
N THR A 241 -3.46 17.53 -15.28
CA THR A 241 -4.65 17.18 -16.10
C THR A 241 -4.39 16.04 -17.09
N THR A 242 -3.14 15.77 -17.45
CA THR A 242 -2.80 14.68 -18.38
C THR A 242 -2.65 13.33 -17.72
N THR A 243 -2.34 13.28 -16.42
CA THR A 243 -2.18 12.03 -15.68
C THR A 243 -3.25 11.81 -14.62
N PHE A 244 -4.06 12.83 -14.32
CA PHE A 244 -5.05 12.85 -13.22
C PHE A 244 -4.46 12.67 -11.82
N SER A 245 -3.13 12.75 -11.68
CA SER A 245 -2.46 12.82 -10.37
C SER A 245 -2.81 14.11 -9.62
N GLY A 246 -2.71 14.09 -8.30
CA GLY A 246 -2.96 15.25 -7.44
C GLY A 246 -4.43 15.56 -7.14
N LEU A 247 -5.34 14.56 -7.17
CA LEU A 247 -6.76 14.76 -6.82
C LEU A 247 -6.97 15.36 -5.43
N GLY A 248 -6.03 15.17 -4.51
CA GLY A 248 -6.04 15.79 -3.18
C GLY A 248 -6.07 17.33 -3.23
N ASN A 249 -5.49 17.94 -4.27
CA ASN A 249 -5.58 19.38 -4.52
C ASN A 249 -7.02 19.84 -4.75
N ILE A 250 -7.81 19.07 -5.51
CA ILE A 250 -9.20 19.38 -5.86
C ILE A 250 -10.14 19.16 -4.69
N PHE A 251 -9.93 18.07 -3.93
CA PHE A 251 -10.82 17.65 -2.85
C PHE A 251 -10.36 18.03 -1.45
N GLU A 252 -9.26 18.78 -1.35
CA GLU A 252 -8.65 19.26 -0.11
C GLU A 252 -8.31 18.12 0.88
N LEU A 253 -7.75 17.03 0.37
CA LEU A 253 -7.48 15.81 1.15
C LEU A 253 -6.23 15.96 2.03
N ALA A 254 -6.36 15.65 3.33
CA ALA A 254 -5.21 15.61 4.24
C ALA A 254 -4.33 14.37 3.98
N GLY A 255 -3.10 14.58 3.51
CA GLY A 255 -2.25 13.48 3.03
C GLY A 255 -1.88 12.41 4.05
N ASN A 256 -1.80 12.78 5.34
CA ASN A 256 -1.51 11.87 6.44
C ASN A 256 -2.66 10.87 6.72
N LYS A 257 -3.82 11.00 6.07
CA LYS A 257 -4.97 10.11 6.21
C LYS A 257 -5.05 9.00 5.13
N TYR A 258 -4.02 8.85 4.30
CA TYR A 258 -3.93 7.81 3.26
C TYR A 258 -2.61 7.04 3.37
N GLY A 259 -2.54 5.83 2.81
CA GLY A 259 -1.40 4.91 2.95
C GLY A 259 -1.56 3.96 4.14
N TRP A 260 -2.79 3.51 4.41
CA TRP A 260 -3.13 2.64 5.55
C TRP A 260 -3.80 1.34 5.10
N GLY A 261 -3.72 0.30 5.94
CA GLY A 261 -4.62 -0.85 5.83
C GLY A 261 -6.06 -0.48 6.24
N VAL A 262 -7.02 -0.71 5.33
CA VAL A 262 -8.45 -0.37 5.47
C VAL A 262 -9.28 -1.63 5.66
N GLU A 263 -9.73 -1.91 6.89
CA GLU A 263 -10.61 -3.04 7.18
C GLU A 263 -12.06 -2.74 6.81
N VAL A 264 -12.72 -3.67 6.12
CA VAL A 264 -14.12 -3.64 5.71
C VAL A 264 -14.82 -4.91 6.19
N ASP A 265 -15.89 -4.76 6.98
CA ASP A 265 -16.85 -5.84 7.23
C ASP A 265 -17.90 -5.86 6.11
N PRO A 266 -17.88 -6.86 5.21
CA PRO A 266 -18.82 -6.90 4.10
C PRO A 266 -20.27 -7.14 4.56
N GLU A 267 -20.49 -7.79 5.71
CA GLU A 267 -21.84 -8.06 6.23
C GLU A 267 -22.51 -6.82 6.83
N ASN A 268 -21.71 -5.83 7.26
CA ASN A 268 -22.19 -4.58 7.82
C ASN A 268 -22.37 -3.52 6.73
N LYS A 269 -23.61 -3.28 6.31
CA LYS A 269 -23.95 -2.30 5.26
C LYS A 269 -23.56 -0.85 5.56
N ASP A 270 -23.34 -0.53 6.84
CA ASP A 270 -22.99 0.82 7.31
C ASP A 270 -21.49 0.94 7.61
N ASP A 271 -20.67 -0.04 7.20
CA ASP A 271 -19.21 0.01 7.28
C ASP A 271 -18.59 0.52 5.99
N TYR A 272 -17.99 1.71 6.06
CA TYR A 272 -17.30 2.38 4.96
C TYR A 272 -15.78 2.38 5.14
N GLY A 273 -15.25 1.38 5.84
CA GLY A 273 -13.82 1.18 6.02
C GLY A 273 -13.30 1.79 7.32
N THR A 274 -12.39 1.05 7.95
CA THR A 274 -11.64 1.50 9.14
C THR A 274 -10.15 1.42 8.86
N LYS A 275 -9.48 2.57 8.86
CA LYS A 275 -8.02 2.67 8.69
C LYS A 275 -7.32 2.32 10.01
N HIS A 276 -6.54 1.24 10.03
CA HIS A 276 -5.86 0.75 11.24
C HIS A 276 -4.45 1.30 11.36
N THR A 277 -4.29 2.37 12.13
CA THR A 277 -3.04 3.14 12.11
C THR A 277 -1.88 2.47 12.85
N MET A 278 -2.15 1.44 13.67
CA MET A 278 -1.09 0.61 14.29
C MET A 278 -0.32 -0.23 13.25
N LEU A 279 -0.85 -0.41 12.04
CA LEU A 279 -0.16 -1.07 10.94
C LEU A 279 0.90 -0.16 10.28
N GLY A 280 0.96 1.12 10.63
CA GLY A 280 1.89 2.09 10.04
C GLY A 280 1.42 2.64 8.71
N ARG A 281 2.01 3.76 8.28
CA ARG A 281 1.72 4.44 7.02
C ARG A 281 2.90 4.36 6.05
N TYR A 282 2.66 3.74 4.90
CA TYR A 282 3.59 3.52 3.80
C TYR A 282 2.81 2.95 2.59
N HIS A 283 3.49 2.50 1.55
CA HIS A 283 2.88 1.92 0.35
C HIS A 283 2.49 0.46 0.62
N HIS A 284 1.36 0.23 1.28
CA HIS A 284 0.96 -1.15 1.62
C HIS A 284 0.58 -1.90 0.35
N GLU A 285 1.09 -3.12 0.22
CA GLU A 285 0.63 -4.06 -0.81
C GLU A 285 -0.45 -4.99 -0.27
N ALA A 286 -0.10 -5.80 0.73
CA ALA A 286 -0.93 -6.86 1.27
C ALA A 286 -0.62 -7.13 2.73
N PHE A 287 -1.40 -8.03 3.34
CA PHE A 287 -1.29 -8.34 4.77
C PHE A 287 -1.34 -9.84 5.01
N ALA A 288 -0.42 -10.37 5.82
CA ALA A 288 -0.44 -11.76 6.25
C ALA A 288 -0.72 -11.88 7.76
N PHE A 289 -1.58 -12.83 8.15
CA PHE A 289 -2.06 -12.97 9.54
C PHE A 289 -1.53 -14.24 10.23
N ASN A 290 -0.82 -14.07 11.35
CA ASN A 290 -0.54 -15.17 12.28
C ASN A 290 -1.44 -15.04 13.52
N CYS A 291 -2.63 -15.64 13.45
CA CYS A 291 -3.73 -15.46 14.40
C CYS A 291 -3.95 -16.71 15.28
N LYS A 292 -3.15 -16.85 16.34
CA LYS A 292 -3.19 -18.04 17.23
C LYS A 292 -3.91 -17.76 18.55
N LYS A 293 -4.82 -18.67 18.94
CA LYS A 293 -5.56 -18.58 20.21
C LYS A 293 -4.61 -18.47 21.41
N ASN A 294 -4.93 -17.57 22.34
CA ASN A 294 -4.17 -17.26 23.56
C ASN A 294 -2.75 -16.69 23.33
N ARG A 295 -2.45 -16.26 22.11
CA ARG A 295 -1.24 -15.51 21.74
C ARG A 295 -1.62 -14.10 21.32
N PRO A 296 -0.68 -13.13 21.30
CA PRO A 296 -0.84 -11.92 20.52
C PRO A 296 -1.18 -12.22 19.07
N LEU A 297 -1.87 -11.30 18.40
CA LEU A 297 -1.98 -11.29 16.94
C LEU A 297 -0.66 -10.75 16.37
N ALA A 298 -0.14 -11.37 15.31
CA ALA A 298 0.88 -10.77 14.46
C ALA A 298 0.32 -10.54 13.06
N VAL A 299 0.57 -9.36 12.49
CA VAL A 299 0.24 -8.99 11.11
C VAL A 299 1.50 -8.54 10.41
N TYR A 300 1.77 -9.07 9.22
CA TYR A 300 2.91 -8.71 8.38
C TYR A 300 2.42 -7.93 7.18
N ALA A 301 3.25 -7.02 6.67
CA ALA A 301 2.98 -6.25 5.47
C ALA A 301 4.29 -5.77 4.83
N GLY A 302 4.27 -5.58 3.51
CA GLY A 302 5.33 -4.94 2.74
C GLY A 302 5.04 -3.47 2.50
N ASP A 303 6.10 -2.68 2.30
CA ASP A 303 6.05 -1.35 1.72
C ASP A 303 6.63 -1.42 0.30
N ASP A 304 5.77 -1.41 -0.70
CA ASP A 304 6.18 -1.52 -2.10
C ASP A 304 6.85 -0.24 -2.59
N SER A 305 8.10 -0.12 -2.20
CA SER A 305 8.99 0.91 -2.69
C SER A 305 10.39 0.34 -2.82
N ARG A 306 11.17 0.96 -3.71
CA ARG A 306 12.61 0.66 -3.76
C ARG A 306 13.23 1.12 -2.44
N GLY A 307 13.73 0.17 -1.66
CA GLY A 307 14.20 0.45 -0.30
C GLY A 307 13.10 0.48 0.75
N GLY A 308 11.86 0.10 0.42
CA GLY A 308 10.79 -0.13 1.38
C GLY A 308 11.12 -1.28 2.34
N HIS A 309 10.26 -1.53 3.33
CA HIS A 309 10.57 -2.47 4.41
C HIS A 309 9.49 -3.54 4.57
N ILE A 310 9.86 -4.65 5.21
CA ILE A 310 8.89 -5.59 5.76
C ILE A 310 8.59 -5.19 7.20
N TYR A 311 7.29 -5.16 7.52
CA TYR A 311 6.79 -4.82 8.84
C TYR A 311 6.11 -6.00 9.53
N LYS A 312 6.10 -5.94 10.87
CA LYS A 312 5.37 -6.84 11.75
C LYS A 312 4.70 -6.06 12.89
N MET A 313 3.38 -6.02 12.88
CA MET A 313 2.59 -5.50 14.00
C MET A 313 2.26 -6.62 14.98
N ILE A 314 2.61 -6.46 16.26
CA ILE A 314 2.25 -7.39 17.33
C ILE A 314 1.24 -6.72 18.27
N SER A 315 0.05 -7.30 18.40
CA SER A 315 -1.01 -6.72 19.24
C SER A 315 -0.68 -6.81 20.73
N LYS A 316 -1.10 -5.81 21.50
CA LYS A 316 -0.92 -5.79 22.96
C LYS A 316 -1.79 -6.85 23.66
N ALA A 317 -3.04 -7.00 23.19
CA ALA A 317 -3.98 -7.99 23.70
C ALA A 317 -3.83 -9.33 22.97
N LYS A 318 -4.39 -10.39 23.57
CA LYS A 318 -4.33 -11.75 23.01
C LYS A 318 -5.60 -12.08 22.24
N VAL A 319 -5.44 -12.89 21.20
CA VAL A 319 -6.53 -13.51 20.46
C VAL A 319 -7.26 -14.50 21.37
N SER A 320 -8.55 -14.26 21.60
CA SER A 320 -9.40 -15.17 22.39
C SER A 320 -9.97 -16.31 21.53
N ASP A 321 -10.37 -15.99 20.32
CA ASP A 321 -10.87 -16.89 19.28
C ASP A 321 -10.45 -16.31 17.91
N PRO A 322 -9.63 -17.01 17.12
CA PRO A 322 -9.15 -16.52 15.82
C PRO A 322 -10.25 -16.12 14.84
N LYS A 323 -11.44 -16.74 14.94
CA LYS A 323 -12.56 -16.48 14.03
C LYS A 323 -13.51 -15.37 14.52
N SER A 324 -13.23 -14.75 15.65
CA SER A 324 -14.11 -13.71 16.22
C SER A 324 -13.89 -12.36 15.55
N LYS A 325 -14.94 -11.77 14.96
CA LYS A 325 -14.93 -10.39 14.43
C LYS A 325 -14.49 -9.34 15.45
N SER A 326 -14.58 -9.66 16.75
CA SER A 326 -14.08 -8.78 17.80
C SER A 326 -12.56 -8.56 17.74
N ASN A 327 -11.82 -9.39 16.99
CA ASN A 327 -10.37 -9.29 16.82
C ASN A 327 -9.91 -8.04 16.04
N SER A 328 -10.79 -7.36 15.30
CA SER A 328 -10.49 -6.05 14.69
C SER A 328 -9.88 -5.07 15.70
N ARG A 329 -10.37 -5.08 16.96
CA ARG A 329 -9.84 -4.24 18.06
C ARG A 329 -8.36 -4.49 18.38
N LEU A 330 -7.81 -5.65 18.00
CA LEU A 330 -6.41 -5.99 18.25
C LEU A 330 -5.45 -5.18 17.38
N LEU A 331 -5.97 -4.56 16.30
CA LEU A 331 -5.25 -3.65 15.42
C LEU A 331 -5.21 -2.20 15.97
N GLU A 332 -5.81 -1.93 17.13
CA GLU A 332 -5.85 -0.58 17.72
C GLU A 332 -4.65 -0.30 18.65
N GLU A 333 -4.12 -1.35 19.31
CA GLU A 333 -3.02 -1.24 20.28
C GLU A 333 -2.01 -2.39 20.12
N GLY A 334 -0.73 -2.04 19.98
CA GLY A 334 0.34 -2.99 19.75
C GLY A 334 1.69 -2.31 19.59
N VAL A 335 2.61 -2.98 18.92
CA VAL A 335 3.90 -2.43 18.50
C VAL A 335 4.14 -2.84 17.05
N LEU A 336 4.36 -1.85 16.19
CA LEU A 336 4.85 -2.05 14.83
C LEU A 336 6.37 -2.26 14.89
N HIS A 337 6.87 -3.23 14.15
CA HIS A 337 8.29 -3.50 14.00
C HIS A 337 8.67 -3.49 12.53
N ALA A 338 9.92 -3.14 12.22
CA ALA A 338 10.51 -3.26 10.89
C ALA A 338 11.63 -4.31 10.89
N ALA A 339 11.78 -5.04 9.79
CA ALA A 339 12.75 -6.12 9.67
C ALA A 339 14.19 -5.61 9.49
N ARG A 340 15.15 -6.24 10.20
CA ARG A 340 16.59 -6.19 9.90
C ARG A 340 17.06 -7.57 9.48
N PHE A 341 17.53 -7.69 8.25
CA PHE A 341 18.13 -8.91 7.70
C PHE A 341 19.63 -8.95 7.96
N SER A 342 20.17 -10.17 8.08
CA SER A 342 21.61 -10.45 8.17
C SER A 342 22.01 -11.46 7.08
N ASN A 343 23.24 -11.33 6.55
CA ASN A 343 23.76 -12.15 5.45
C ASN A 343 23.91 -13.65 5.79
N ASP A 344 23.80 -14.03 7.06
CA ASP A 344 23.88 -15.43 7.50
C ASP A 344 22.51 -16.15 7.49
N GLY A 345 21.48 -15.53 6.88
CA GLY A 345 20.13 -16.07 6.81
C GLY A 345 19.32 -15.88 8.11
N THR A 346 19.79 -15.02 9.03
CA THR A 346 19.04 -14.61 10.22
C THR A 346 18.57 -13.17 10.14
N GLY A 347 17.67 -12.78 11.03
CA GLY A 347 17.21 -11.41 11.16
C GLY A 347 16.46 -11.16 12.47
N TYR A 348 16.13 -9.90 12.70
CA TYR A 348 15.38 -9.48 13.87
C TYR A 348 14.42 -8.32 13.59
N TRP A 349 13.40 -8.19 14.42
CA TRP A 349 12.34 -7.19 14.32
C TRP A 349 12.66 -5.99 15.22
N ILE A 350 12.85 -4.80 14.64
CA ILE A 350 13.15 -3.55 15.36
C ILE A 350 11.85 -2.83 15.69
N PRO A 351 11.51 -2.55 16.96
CA PRO A 351 10.27 -1.86 17.30
C PRO A 351 10.30 -0.39 16.87
N LEU A 352 9.20 0.13 16.36
CA LEU A 352 9.00 1.55 16.02
C LEU A 352 8.27 2.26 17.16
N ILE A 353 8.98 2.49 18.25
CA ILE A 353 8.48 3.17 19.46
C ILE A 353 9.39 4.34 19.84
N PRO A 354 8.95 5.30 20.67
CA PRO A 354 9.72 6.51 20.95
C PRO A 354 11.08 6.20 21.60
N ASP A 355 11.18 5.09 22.32
CA ASP A 355 12.38 4.67 23.04
C ASP A 355 13.40 3.90 22.20
N THR A 356 13.08 3.53 20.94
CA THR A 356 14.00 2.79 20.07
C THR A 356 15.24 3.61 19.79
N ALA A 357 16.42 3.02 19.98
CA ALA A 357 17.68 3.67 19.68
C ALA A 357 17.79 3.94 18.17
N LEU A 358 18.33 5.09 17.80
CA LEU A 358 18.61 5.39 16.40
C LEU A 358 19.81 4.59 15.91
N ASP A 359 19.67 4.02 14.73
CA ASP A 359 20.76 3.39 13.99
C ASP A 359 20.52 3.59 12.48
N PRO A 360 20.62 4.83 11.97
CA PRO A 360 20.09 5.16 10.66
C PRO A 360 20.78 4.37 9.54
N VAL A 361 20.00 3.96 8.54
CA VAL A 361 20.53 3.42 7.28
C VAL A 361 21.50 4.43 6.66
N LEU A 362 22.66 3.95 6.23
CA LEU A 362 23.70 4.78 5.64
C LEU A 362 23.63 4.74 4.10
N PRO A 363 23.90 5.84 3.39
CA PRO A 363 23.99 5.88 1.93
C PRO A 363 24.87 4.77 1.33
N SER A 364 26.00 4.43 1.97
CA SER A 364 26.88 3.34 1.53
C SER A 364 26.24 1.94 1.56
N LYS A 365 25.21 1.74 2.38
CA LYS A 365 24.45 0.49 2.47
C LYS A 365 23.31 0.42 1.45
N SER A 366 22.94 1.54 0.84
CA SER A 366 21.91 1.58 -0.20
C SER A 366 22.52 1.31 -1.58
N ILE A 367 21.87 0.48 -2.40
CA ILE A 367 22.29 0.26 -3.80
C ILE A 367 22.35 1.60 -4.56
N GLY A 368 21.33 2.46 -4.39
CA GLY A 368 21.23 3.77 -5.03
C GLY A 368 22.16 4.84 -4.45
N GLY A 369 22.91 4.54 -3.38
CA GLY A 369 23.83 5.49 -2.74
C GLY A 369 23.13 6.70 -2.10
N THR A 370 21.81 6.62 -1.93
CA THR A 370 20.96 7.66 -1.37
C THR A 370 20.01 7.04 -0.33
N VAL A 371 19.74 7.79 0.74
CA VAL A 371 18.73 7.44 1.74
C VAL A 371 17.93 8.68 2.16
N SER A 372 16.64 8.53 2.39
CA SER A 372 15.74 9.55 2.92
C SER A 372 15.50 9.31 4.41
N LEU A 373 15.66 10.37 5.22
CA LEU A 373 15.45 10.33 6.67
C LEU A 373 14.50 11.46 7.12
N PRO A 374 13.83 11.32 8.29
CA PRO A 374 12.94 12.37 8.81
C PRO A 374 13.72 13.66 9.03
N ASN A 375 13.22 14.81 8.56
CA ASN A 375 13.97 16.08 8.57
C ASN A 375 14.55 16.38 9.97
N PRO A 376 15.88 16.50 10.13
CA PRO A 376 16.49 16.67 11.45
C PRO A 376 16.18 18.04 12.06
N ASP A 377 15.87 19.04 11.24
CA ASP A 377 15.32 20.30 11.71
C ASP A 377 13.83 20.09 11.97
N ARG A 378 13.48 19.85 13.24
CA ARG A 378 12.10 19.58 13.67
C ARG A 378 11.15 20.77 13.51
N VAL A 379 11.65 21.94 13.09
CA VAL A 379 10.85 23.10 12.69
C VAL A 379 10.51 23.04 11.19
N LYS A 380 11.36 22.38 10.40
CA LYS A 380 11.05 22.05 9.00
C LYS A 380 10.25 20.75 8.97
N ALA A 381 9.34 20.70 8.01
CA ALA A 381 8.54 19.50 7.79
C ALA A 381 9.08 18.72 6.58
N GLY A 382 8.73 17.45 6.49
CA GLY A 382 9.11 16.56 5.40
C GLY A 382 10.37 15.74 5.68
N VAL A 383 11.08 15.41 4.62
CA VAL A 383 12.22 14.48 4.62
C VAL A 383 13.46 15.13 4.01
N GLU A 384 14.64 14.66 4.42
CA GLU A 384 15.92 15.05 3.84
C GLU A 384 16.59 13.84 3.18
N LYS A 385 17.23 14.07 2.03
CA LYS A 385 17.96 13.05 1.28
C LYS A 385 19.45 13.18 1.51
N TYR A 386 20.10 12.08 1.81
CA TYR A 386 21.54 12.02 2.11
C TYR A 386 22.26 11.12 1.12
N THR A 387 23.44 11.54 0.69
CA THR A 387 24.32 10.80 -0.25
C THR A 387 25.68 10.47 0.35
N LYS A 388 25.93 10.84 1.62
CA LYS A 388 27.18 10.57 2.34
C LYS A 388 26.91 10.12 3.76
N ASP A 389 27.62 9.09 4.18
CA ASP A 389 27.53 8.53 5.53
C ASP A 389 27.89 9.55 6.62
N ASP A 390 28.92 10.39 6.39
CA ASP A 390 29.35 11.40 7.36
C ASP A 390 28.26 12.43 7.66
N ASP A 391 27.44 12.79 6.66
CA ASP A 391 26.33 13.73 6.84
C ASP A 391 25.25 13.11 7.74
N VAL A 392 24.91 11.84 7.53
CA VAL A 392 23.97 11.10 8.39
C VAL A 392 24.53 10.93 9.80
N ASN A 393 25.76 10.46 9.94
CA ASN A 393 26.39 10.21 11.23
C ASN A 393 26.49 11.49 12.07
N SER A 394 26.92 12.60 11.46
CA SER A 394 27.08 13.86 12.17
C SER A 394 25.75 14.36 12.76
N ILE A 395 24.63 14.15 12.05
CA ILE A 395 23.32 14.66 12.45
C ILE A 395 22.61 13.72 13.41
N TYR A 396 22.50 12.43 13.03
CA TYR A 396 21.64 11.47 13.71
C TYR A 396 22.37 10.60 14.74
N ARG A 397 23.71 10.66 14.81
CA ARG A 397 24.51 9.98 15.85
C ARG A 397 25.28 10.95 16.75
N ASP A 398 25.93 11.96 16.17
CA ASP A 398 26.92 12.76 16.92
C ASP A 398 26.35 14.01 17.61
N ILE A 399 25.32 14.66 17.05
CA ILE A 399 24.93 16.03 17.47
C ILE A 399 23.66 16.13 18.34
N GLY A 400 22.79 15.11 18.45
CA GLY A 400 21.74 15.22 19.49
C GLY A 400 20.61 14.20 19.58
N PHE A 401 20.25 13.49 18.51
CA PHE A 401 19.18 12.50 18.59
C PHE A 401 19.74 11.16 19.09
N LYS A 402 19.05 10.52 20.05
CA LYS A 402 19.44 9.22 20.59
C LYS A 402 18.39 8.16 20.34
N LYS A 403 17.14 8.57 20.33
CA LYS A 403 15.98 7.70 20.21
C LYS A 403 15.05 8.20 19.12
N LEU A 404 14.24 7.29 18.58
CA LEU A 404 13.29 7.58 17.51
C LEU A 404 12.32 8.70 17.90
N GLY A 405 11.85 8.73 19.14
CA GLY A 405 10.96 9.78 19.64
C GLY A 405 11.56 11.17 19.64
N ASP A 406 12.90 11.30 19.65
CA ASP A 406 13.55 12.61 19.54
C ASP A 406 13.34 13.24 18.14
N LEU A 407 12.90 12.44 17.16
CA LEU A 407 12.64 12.88 15.79
C LEU A 407 11.21 13.45 15.59
N TYR A 408 10.33 13.33 16.57
CA TYR A 408 8.91 13.63 16.41
C TYR A 408 8.38 14.50 17.55
N GLN A 409 7.18 15.04 17.37
CA GLN A 409 6.49 15.87 18.35
C GLN A 409 5.11 15.30 18.65
N GLY A 410 4.70 15.37 19.91
CA GLY A 410 3.37 15.01 20.37
C GLY A 410 3.10 15.68 21.71
N ASP A 411 1.85 16.06 21.97
CA ASP A 411 1.49 16.68 23.25
C ASP A 411 1.45 15.63 24.39
N ASP A 412 1.31 14.35 24.01
CA ASP A 412 1.42 13.18 24.88
C ASP A 412 2.08 11.98 24.14
N GLU A 413 2.23 10.86 24.85
CA GLU A 413 2.86 9.64 24.33
C GLU A 413 2.08 9.01 23.16
N ILE A 414 0.76 9.18 23.10
CA ILE A 414 -0.09 8.61 22.04
C ILE A 414 0.07 9.43 20.77
N GLU A 415 0.04 10.76 20.87
CA GLU A 415 0.32 11.63 19.73
C GLU A 415 1.74 11.42 19.19
N LEU A 416 2.73 11.28 20.08
CA LEU A 416 4.10 11.02 19.68
C LEU A 416 4.24 9.68 18.93
N GLN A 417 3.60 8.62 19.43
CA GLN A 417 3.55 7.34 18.73
C GLN A 417 2.78 7.47 17.40
N GLY A 418 1.71 8.26 17.37
CA GLY A 418 0.95 8.55 16.15
C GLY A 418 1.81 9.20 15.08
N ALA A 419 2.61 10.20 15.43
CA ALA A 419 3.53 10.87 14.51
C ALA A 419 4.58 9.89 13.93
N ILE A 420 5.12 8.99 14.76
CA ILE A 420 6.04 7.93 14.31
C ILE A 420 5.36 6.99 13.30
N LEU A 421 4.12 6.55 13.57
CA LEU A 421 3.40 5.61 12.71
C LEU A 421 2.94 6.26 11.38
N ILE A 422 2.64 7.56 11.37
CA ILE A 422 2.34 8.32 10.16
C ILE A 422 3.58 8.42 9.25
N ASP A 423 4.77 8.37 9.84
CA ASP A 423 6.06 8.52 9.16
C ASP A 423 6.83 7.18 9.12
N ALA A 424 6.12 6.06 9.14
CA ALA A 424 6.69 4.73 9.44
C ALA A 424 7.84 4.31 8.51
N HIS A 425 7.76 4.61 7.22
CA HIS A 425 8.86 4.37 6.27
C HIS A 425 10.16 5.05 6.72
N TYR A 426 10.11 6.36 6.96
CA TYR A 426 11.30 7.13 7.32
C TYR A 426 11.74 6.85 8.77
N ALA A 427 10.80 6.50 9.65
CA ALA A 427 11.10 6.00 10.99
C ALA A 427 11.88 4.67 10.94
N ALA A 428 11.51 3.77 10.04
CA ALA A 428 12.20 2.50 9.81
C ALA A 428 13.63 2.73 9.27
N ASN A 429 13.82 3.65 8.32
CA ASN A 429 15.15 4.09 7.89
C ASN A 429 15.99 4.63 9.06
N ALA A 430 15.40 5.42 9.97
CA ALA A 430 16.10 6.03 11.09
C ALA A 430 16.55 5.04 12.18
N VAL A 431 15.88 3.89 12.31
CA VAL A 431 16.25 2.82 13.25
C VAL A 431 17.05 1.69 12.59
N GLY A 432 17.33 1.81 11.29
CA GLY A 432 18.20 0.88 10.58
C GLY A 432 17.49 -0.35 10.04
N ALA A 433 16.20 -0.31 9.75
CA ALA A 433 15.54 -1.38 9.01
C ALA A 433 16.23 -1.64 7.66
N THR A 434 16.20 -2.89 7.19
CA THR A 434 16.81 -3.23 5.89
C THR A 434 15.91 -2.72 4.77
N GLY A 435 16.47 -1.94 3.84
CA GLY A 435 15.78 -1.59 2.61
C GLY A 435 15.62 -2.81 1.71
N CYS A 436 14.41 -3.08 1.27
CA CYS A 436 14.03 -4.26 0.50
C CYS A 436 13.75 -3.89 -0.97
N PRO A 437 13.86 -4.87 -1.88
CA PRO A 437 13.56 -4.70 -3.29
C PRO A 437 12.08 -4.85 -3.60
N ARG A 438 11.29 -3.81 -3.26
CA ARG A 438 9.87 -3.72 -3.60
C ARG A 438 9.08 -4.93 -3.06
N PRO A 439 8.94 -5.05 -1.72
CA PRO A 439 8.12 -6.08 -1.12
C PRO A 439 6.65 -5.84 -1.45
N GLU A 440 6.12 -6.64 -2.37
CA GLU A 440 4.72 -6.66 -2.79
C GLU A 440 3.97 -7.69 -1.91
N ASP A 441 3.29 -8.67 -2.51
CA ASP A 441 2.31 -9.50 -1.82
C ASP A 441 2.94 -10.44 -0.79
N CYS A 442 2.16 -10.82 0.24
CA CYS A 442 2.65 -11.67 1.32
C CYS A 442 1.62 -12.61 1.90
N GLU A 443 2.05 -13.83 2.20
CA GLU A 443 1.18 -14.91 2.66
C GLU A 443 1.77 -15.70 3.81
N PHE A 444 0.91 -16.09 4.77
CA PHE A 444 1.31 -16.86 5.95
C PHE A 444 0.74 -18.28 5.90
N ASP A 445 1.62 -19.26 5.70
CA ASP A 445 1.26 -20.69 5.75
C ASP A 445 1.14 -21.12 7.22
N ASP A 446 -0.10 -21.16 7.73
CA ASP A 446 -0.44 -21.59 9.08
C ASP A 446 0.02 -23.04 9.39
N ASN A 447 0.09 -23.91 8.38
CA ASN A 447 0.46 -25.31 8.57
C ASN A 447 1.97 -25.47 8.77
N LYS A 448 2.77 -24.68 8.05
CA LYS A 448 4.24 -24.70 8.16
C LYS A 448 4.79 -23.68 9.15
N GLY A 449 4.03 -22.63 9.46
CA GLY A 449 4.49 -21.48 10.23
C GLY A 449 5.50 -20.63 9.45
N VAL A 450 5.27 -20.44 8.16
CA VAL A 450 6.21 -19.79 7.24
C VAL A 450 5.50 -18.60 6.58
N LEU A 451 6.22 -17.49 6.45
CA LEU A 451 5.80 -16.30 5.73
C LEU A 451 6.50 -16.24 4.38
N TYR A 452 5.78 -15.90 3.32
CA TYR A 452 6.32 -15.68 1.98
C TYR A 452 6.08 -14.25 1.56
N PHE A 453 7.04 -13.66 0.85
CA PHE A 453 6.93 -12.36 0.21
C PHE A 453 7.36 -12.46 -1.25
N ALA A 454 6.62 -11.78 -2.13
CA ALA A 454 7.07 -11.49 -3.48
C ALA A 454 7.81 -10.16 -3.50
N PHE A 455 9.03 -10.17 -4.05
CA PHE A 455 9.84 -8.99 -4.24
C PHE A 455 10.00 -8.78 -5.74
N THR A 456 9.32 -7.77 -6.29
CA THR A 456 9.09 -7.66 -7.73
C THR A 456 10.32 -7.27 -8.53
N ALA A 457 11.24 -6.53 -7.91
CA ALA A 457 12.38 -5.96 -8.61
C ALA A 457 13.54 -5.66 -7.67
N ILE A 458 14.61 -6.42 -7.83
CA ILE A 458 15.88 -6.27 -7.09
C ILE A 458 16.77 -5.09 -7.52
N THR A 459 16.22 -4.17 -8.31
CA THR A 459 16.97 -3.05 -8.87
C THR A 459 16.96 -1.83 -7.94
N GLY A 460 18.08 -1.09 -7.91
CA GLY A 460 18.16 0.19 -7.19
C GLY A 460 17.43 1.32 -7.92
N GLY A 461 17.20 2.42 -7.20
CA GLY A 461 16.65 3.67 -7.72
C GLY A 461 17.60 4.85 -7.52
N SER A 462 17.15 6.05 -7.86
CA SER A 462 17.87 7.32 -7.62
C SER A 462 17.61 7.91 -6.21
N SER A 463 16.83 7.22 -5.38
CA SER A 463 16.47 7.58 -4.01
C SER A 463 16.76 6.40 -3.06
N ASP A 464 15.90 6.17 -2.07
CA ASP A 464 15.91 4.93 -1.28
C ASP A 464 15.97 3.71 -2.22
N SER A 465 16.67 2.68 -1.76
CA SER A 465 16.97 1.49 -2.57
C SER A 465 17.25 0.30 -1.67
N PRO A 466 17.26 -0.93 -2.24
CA PRO A 466 17.53 -2.12 -1.46
C PRO A 466 18.92 -2.06 -0.81
N ASP A 467 19.06 -2.77 0.31
CA ASP A 467 20.32 -2.91 1.02
C ASP A 467 21.32 -3.68 0.15
N ARG A 468 22.48 -3.07 -0.07
CA ARG A 468 23.56 -3.55 -0.91
C ARG A 468 24.19 -4.83 -0.38
N GLU A 469 24.26 -5.01 0.94
CA GLU A 469 24.91 -6.20 1.51
C GLU A 469 23.98 -7.41 1.52
N ILE A 470 22.66 -7.18 1.49
CA ILE A 470 21.63 -8.22 1.59
C ILE A 470 21.10 -8.63 0.21
N PHE A 471 20.84 -7.66 -0.66
CA PHE A 471 20.07 -7.88 -1.91
C PHE A 471 20.83 -7.50 -3.19
N ALA A 472 22.09 -7.08 -3.11
CA ALA A 472 22.87 -6.86 -4.34
C ALA A 472 23.19 -8.21 -5.02
N TRP A 473 23.06 -8.22 -6.35
CA TRP A 473 23.51 -9.33 -7.19
C TRP A 473 25.00 -9.18 -7.52
N ASP A 474 25.73 -10.30 -7.63
CA ASP A 474 27.17 -10.41 -7.90
C ASP A 474 27.75 -9.50 -9.03
N ASP A 475 26.96 -9.03 -9.99
CA ASP A 475 27.41 -8.10 -11.04
C ASP A 475 27.59 -6.64 -10.58
N PHE A 476 27.28 -6.33 -9.31
CA PHE A 476 27.42 -4.97 -8.76
C PHE A 476 28.86 -4.50 -8.52
N GLU A 477 29.86 -5.40 -8.46
CA GLU A 477 31.24 -4.97 -8.21
C GLU A 477 31.92 -4.33 -9.44
N GLU A 478 31.46 -4.60 -10.66
CA GLU A 478 32.04 -4.02 -11.90
C GLU A 478 31.15 -3.00 -12.61
N ASN A 479 29.86 -2.90 -12.28
CA ASN A 479 28.94 -2.02 -13.00
C ASN A 479 28.93 -0.59 -12.45
N THR A 480 29.70 0.30 -13.07
CA THR A 480 29.76 1.73 -12.73
C THR A 480 28.53 2.54 -13.16
N ASN A 481 27.53 1.92 -13.78
CA ASN A 481 26.35 2.61 -14.28
C ASN A 481 25.13 2.38 -13.38
N LEU A 482 25.00 3.24 -12.37
CA LEU A 482 23.81 3.38 -11.49
C LEU A 482 22.47 3.62 -12.25
N THR A 483 22.51 3.72 -13.58
CA THR A 483 21.37 4.06 -14.44
C THR A 483 21.12 3.06 -15.58
N ASP A 484 22.03 2.13 -15.90
CA ASP A 484 21.87 1.30 -17.13
C ASP A 484 20.89 0.14 -16.97
N ASN A 485 20.68 -0.37 -15.75
CA ASN A 485 19.74 -1.47 -15.51
C ASN A 485 18.30 -1.01 -15.20
N GLN A 486 17.98 0.28 -15.33
CA GLN A 486 16.57 0.70 -15.38
C GLN A 486 15.88 0.16 -16.65
N ASN A 487 16.66 -0.16 -17.69
CA ASN A 487 16.22 -0.63 -19.00
C ASN A 487 16.47 -2.12 -19.27
N ASP A 488 16.82 -2.94 -18.26
CA ASP A 488 16.75 -4.39 -18.43
C ASP A 488 15.26 -4.78 -18.40
N PRO A 489 14.68 -5.22 -19.53
CA PRO A 489 13.27 -5.63 -19.57
C PRO A 489 13.02 -6.90 -18.74
N TYR A 490 14.06 -7.60 -18.29
CA TYR A 490 13.99 -8.85 -17.53
C TYR A 490 14.34 -8.65 -16.06
N ARG A 491 13.74 -7.66 -15.38
CA ARG A 491 13.93 -7.41 -13.94
C ARG A 491 13.60 -8.68 -13.15
N PRO A 492 14.60 -9.46 -12.69
CA PRO A 492 14.29 -10.67 -11.97
C PRO A 492 13.84 -10.25 -10.57
N GLY A 493 12.64 -10.66 -10.19
CA GLY A 493 12.23 -10.58 -8.80
C GLY A 493 12.60 -11.85 -8.05
N ILE A 494 12.29 -11.88 -6.75
CA ILE A 494 12.55 -13.02 -5.89
C ILE A 494 11.35 -13.34 -5.02
N ILE A 495 11.20 -14.60 -4.65
CA ILE A 495 10.30 -15.02 -3.57
C ILE A 495 11.14 -15.23 -2.32
N VAL A 496 10.86 -14.47 -1.27
CA VAL A 496 11.54 -14.57 0.02
C VAL A 496 10.70 -15.37 0.98
N LYS A 497 11.34 -16.28 1.70
CA LYS A 497 10.75 -17.08 2.77
C LYS A 497 11.29 -16.61 4.11
N ILE A 498 10.40 -16.36 5.08
CA ILE A 498 10.73 -15.92 6.44
C ILE A 498 10.09 -16.87 7.46
N GLU A 499 10.88 -17.30 8.44
CA GLU A 499 10.45 -18.17 9.54
C GLU A 499 10.77 -17.51 10.88
N ASP A 500 9.75 -17.02 11.56
CA ASP A 500 9.89 -16.55 12.94
C ASP A 500 10.35 -17.68 13.87
N ASP A 501 11.29 -17.37 14.75
CA ASP A 501 11.80 -18.31 15.74
C ASP A 501 10.69 -18.79 16.71
N ASN A 502 11.04 -19.74 17.59
CA ASN A 502 10.13 -20.29 18.60
C ASN A 502 8.86 -20.93 18.01
N ASN A 503 9.01 -21.65 16.89
CA ASN A 503 7.93 -22.29 16.14
C ASN A 503 6.89 -21.28 15.62
N ALA A 504 7.35 -20.23 14.94
CA ALA A 504 6.51 -19.17 14.38
C ALA A 504 5.57 -18.56 15.44
N ALA A 505 6.10 -18.31 16.63
CA ALA A 505 5.34 -17.64 17.68
C ALA A 505 5.06 -16.19 17.24
N PRO A 506 3.81 -15.70 17.29
CA PRO A 506 3.48 -14.32 16.90
C PRO A 506 4.34 -13.26 17.59
N GLU A 507 4.75 -13.51 18.84
CA GLU A 507 5.58 -12.60 19.63
C GLU A 507 7.10 -12.71 19.38
N SER A 508 7.56 -13.58 18.48
CA SER A 508 9.00 -13.71 18.19
C SER A 508 9.57 -12.42 17.57
N LEU A 509 10.76 -12.05 18.02
CA LEU A 509 11.48 -10.84 17.56
C LEU A 509 12.73 -11.19 16.74
N THR A 510 12.91 -12.46 16.42
CA THR A 510 14.00 -12.98 15.59
C THR A 510 13.43 -13.98 14.60
N PHE A 511 14.07 -14.08 13.45
CA PHE A 511 13.64 -14.94 12.35
C PHE A 511 14.82 -15.47 11.56
N LYS A 512 14.54 -16.50 10.77
CA LYS A 512 15.40 -16.97 9.68
C LYS A 512 14.78 -16.58 8.35
N TRP A 513 15.60 -16.41 7.34
CA TRP A 513 15.15 -16.09 6.01
C TRP A 513 16.01 -16.76 4.94
N GLU A 514 15.41 -16.99 3.78
CA GLU A 514 16.10 -17.46 2.58
C GLU A 514 15.39 -16.94 1.32
N ILE A 515 16.14 -16.81 0.23
CA ILE A 515 15.57 -16.63 -1.10
C ILE A 515 15.11 -18.01 -1.57
N LEU A 516 13.79 -18.19 -1.67
CA LEU A 516 13.17 -19.46 -2.06
C LEU A 516 13.27 -19.68 -3.56
N ALA A 517 12.99 -18.63 -4.33
CA ALA A 517 13.00 -18.68 -5.79
C ALA A 517 13.45 -17.34 -6.36
N MET A 518 14.06 -17.39 -7.53
CA MET A 518 14.55 -16.23 -8.26
C MET A 518 14.02 -16.29 -9.68
N GLY A 519 13.47 -15.17 -10.15
CA GLY A 519 13.01 -15.01 -11.51
C GLY A 519 14.14 -14.97 -12.52
N GLY A 520 13.83 -14.60 -13.74
CA GLY A 520 14.75 -14.55 -14.86
C GLY A 520 14.65 -15.77 -15.78
N GLU A 521 15.45 -15.71 -16.85
CA GLU A 521 15.40 -16.65 -17.97
C GLU A 521 15.82 -18.07 -17.56
N PRO A 522 15.08 -19.12 -17.97
CA PRO A 522 15.45 -20.51 -17.69
C PRO A 522 16.81 -20.90 -18.27
N SER A 523 17.20 -20.30 -19.40
CA SER A 523 18.52 -20.54 -20.02
C SER A 523 19.69 -20.09 -19.13
N ASP A 524 19.44 -19.10 -18.27
CA ASP A 524 20.43 -18.54 -17.35
C ASP A 524 20.27 -19.09 -15.91
N GLY A 525 19.38 -20.08 -15.74
CA GLY A 525 19.11 -20.73 -14.44
C GLY A 525 18.00 -20.06 -13.61
N GLY A 526 17.32 -19.04 -14.15
CA GLY A 526 16.16 -18.43 -13.53
C GLY A 526 14.91 -19.31 -13.59
N ALA A 527 13.87 -18.95 -12.84
CA ALA A 527 12.66 -19.75 -12.72
C ALA A 527 11.65 -19.61 -13.89
N GLY A 528 11.94 -18.78 -14.89
CA GLY A 528 11.09 -18.61 -16.08
C GLY A 528 9.93 -17.62 -15.90
N TRP A 529 10.06 -16.71 -14.94
CA TRP A 529 9.13 -15.61 -14.68
C TRP A 529 9.91 -14.37 -14.26
N ALA A 530 9.28 -13.20 -14.34
CA ALA A 530 9.83 -11.92 -13.89
C ALA A 530 8.75 -11.19 -13.08
N SER A 531 9.17 -10.21 -12.26
CA SER A 531 8.27 -9.38 -11.45
C SER A 531 7.14 -10.16 -10.76
N PRO A 532 7.48 -11.12 -9.88
CA PRO A 532 6.49 -11.73 -9.03
C PRO A 532 5.88 -10.64 -8.15
N ASP A 533 4.57 -10.66 -8.08
CA ASP A 533 3.75 -9.65 -7.42
C ASP A 533 2.77 -10.38 -6.51
N ASN A 534 1.57 -10.71 -6.98
CA ASN A 534 0.57 -11.39 -6.18
C ASN A 534 0.98 -12.82 -5.78
N LEU A 535 0.64 -13.22 -4.55
CA LEU A 535 0.85 -14.56 -3.99
C LEU A 535 -0.44 -15.07 -3.35
N GLU A 536 -0.71 -16.36 -3.49
CA GLU A 536 -1.84 -17.03 -2.84
C GLU A 536 -1.40 -18.43 -2.39
N ILE A 537 -1.92 -18.89 -1.23
CA ILE A 537 -1.72 -20.24 -0.71
C ILE A 537 -3.07 -20.93 -0.55
N ASP A 538 -3.25 -22.11 -1.17
CA ASP A 538 -4.49 -22.89 -1.14
C ASP A 538 -4.46 -24.21 -0.34
#